data_AF-A0A958UZ21-F1
#
_entry.id   AF-A0A958UZ21-F1
#
_cell.length_a   1.000
_cell.length_b   1.000
_cell.length_c   1.000
_cell.angle_alpha   90.00
_cell.angle_beta   90.00
_cell.angle_gamma   90.00
#
_symmetry.space_group_name_H-M   'P 1'
#
loop_
_entity.id
_entity.type
_entity.pdbx_description
1 polymer ?
#
loop_
_entity_poly.entity_id
_entity_poly.type
_entity_poly.pdbx_seq_one_letter_code
_entity_poly.pdbx_strand_id
1 'polypeptide(L)'
;MSYHVDKKGYYGEFGGAFIPEMLYANVEELRQNYLKIMDEPSFKQEFDRLLKDYVGRPSPLYLAGRLSAKYHTKIYLKREDLNHTGAHKINNTIGQILLAQRL
;
A
#
# COMPACT_ATOMS: atom_id res chain seq x y z
N MET A 1 1.02 -6.12 -21.99
CA MET A 1 -0.26 -6.09 -21.26
C MET A 1 -0.26 -4.84 -20.41
N SER A 2 -1.31 -4.02 -20.51
CA SER A 2 -1.54 -2.89 -19.61
C SER A 2 -2.29 -3.41 -18.39
N TYR A 3 -1.69 -3.35 -17.21
CA TYR A 3 -2.35 -3.69 -15.94
C TYR A 3 -2.92 -2.42 -15.30
N HIS A 4 -3.42 -1.50 -16.11
CA HIS A 4 -4.03 -0.27 -15.62
C HIS A 4 -5.55 -0.43 -15.52
N VAL A 5 -6.09 0.14 -14.46
CA VAL A 5 -7.53 0.26 -14.25
C VAL A 5 -8.11 1.25 -15.25
N ASP A 6 -9.34 1.01 -15.71
CA ASP A 6 -10.06 1.99 -16.51
C ASP A 6 -10.58 3.17 -15.65
N LYS A 7 -11.17 4.18 -16.30
CA LYS A 7 -11.70 5.36 -15.60
C LYS A 7 -12.85 5.04 -14.63
N LYS A 8 -13.48 3.88 -14.75
CA LYS A 8 -14.59 3.41 -13.92
C LYS A 8 -14.12 2.48 -12.80
N GLY A 9 -12.83 2.18 -12.68
CA GLY A 9 -12.30 1.32 -11.63
C GLY A 9 -12.21 -0.17 -12.01
N TYR A 10 -12.32 -0.54 -13.30
CA TYR A 10 -12.26 -1.93 -13.73
C TYR A 10 -10.88 -2.37 -14.27
N TYR A 11 -10.49 -3.58 -13.91
CA TYR A 11 -9.46 -4.40 -14.53
C TYR A 11 -10.12 -5.47 -15.40
N GLY A 12 -10.32 -5.18 -16.68
CA GLY A 12 -11.16 -6.02 -17.53
C GLY A 12 -12.59 -6.05 -17.00
N GLU A 13 -13.05 -7.19 -16.53
CA GLU A 13 -14.41 -7.36 -16.00
C GLU A 13 -14.49 -7.26 -14.46
N PHE A 14 -13.36 -7.10 -13.76
CA PHE A 14 -13.30 -7.09 -12.30
C PHE A 14 -13.07 -5.68 -11.74
N GLY A 15 -13.71 -5.34 -10.61
CA GLY A 15 -13.56 -4.04 -9.96
C GLY A 15 -14.82 -3.21 -10.02
N GLY A 16 -14.68 -1.92 -10.33
CA GLY A 16 -15.78 -0.96 -10.29
C GLY A 16 -16.18 -0.55 -8.87
N ALA A 17 -17.28 0.21 -8.76
CA ALA A 17 -17.83 0.68 -7.49
C ALA A 17 -19.31 0.28 -7.38
N PHE A 18 -19.57 -0.84 -6.71
CA PHE A 18 -20.92 -1.34 -6.42
C PHE A 18 -21.31 -0.96 -4.99
N ILE A 19 -21.60 0.32 -4.78
CA ILE A 19 -21.89 0.92 -3.47
C ILE A 19 -23.32 1.47 -3.43
N PRO A 20 -23.95 1.56 -2.24
CA PRO A 20 -25.20 2.29 -2.07
C PRO A 20 -25.05 3.78 -2.44
N GLU A 21 -26.14 4.38 -2.94
CA GLU A 21 -26.20 5.80 -3.33
C GLU A 21 -25.69 6.73 -2.22
N MET A 22 -26.02 6.44 -0.97
CA MET A 22 -25.60 7.22 0.20
C MET A 22 -24.07 7.30 0.41
N LEU A 23 -23.29 6.39 -0.18
CA LEU A 23 -21.82 6.41 -0.11
C LEU A 23 -21.17 7.06 -1.33
N TYR A 24 -21.94 7.36 -2.38
CA TYR A 24 -21.40 7.86 -3.65
C TYR A 24 -20.62 9.16 -3.46
N ALA A 25 -21.18 10.13 -2.73
CA ALA A 25 -20.54 11.42 -2.47
C ALA A 25 -19.18 11.26 -1.76
N ASN A 26 -19.11 10.43 -0.72
CA ASN A 26 -17.88 10.20 0.05
C ASN A 26 -16.81 9.49 -0.79
N VAL A 27 -17.22 8.50 -1.60
CA VAL A 27 -16.29 7.75 -2.46
C VAL A 27 -15.77 8.63 -3.59
N GLU A 28 -16.63 9.48 -4.17
CA GLU A 28 -16.24 10.40 -5.24
C GLU A 28 -15.29 11.49 -4.72
N GLU A 29 -15.54 12.05 -3.54
CA GLU A 29 -14.63 12.99 -2.89
C GLU A 29 -13.24 12.38 -2.67
N LEU A 30 -13.19 11.17 -2.10
CA LEU A 30 -11.95 10.42 -1.94
C LEU A 30 -11.25 10.23 -3.29
N ARG A 31 -11.97 9.78 -4.32
CA ARG A 31 -11.41 9.52 -5.65
C ARG A 31 -10.80 10.78 -6.28
N GLN A 32 -11.44 11.93 -6.11
CA GLN A 32 -11.01 13.21 -6.70
C GLN A 32 -9.81 13.83 -6.01
N ASN A 33 -9.62 13.55 -4.72
CA ASN A 33 -8.55 14.13 -3.91
C ASN A 33 -7.38 13.18 -3.68
N TYR A 34 -7.60 11.87 -3.71
CA TYR A 34 -6.58 10.85 -3.40
C TYR A 34 -5.26 11.10 -4.13
N LEU A 35 -5.27 11.14 -5.47
CA LEU A 35 -4.04 11.32 -6.24
C LEU A 35 -3.39 12.68 -6.00
N LYS A 36 -4.20 13.74 -5.86
CA LYS A 36 -3.69 15.09 -5.60
C LYS A 36 -2.92 15.13 -4.29
N ILE A 37 -3.55 14.65 -3.20
CA ILE A 37 -2.94 14.61 -1.86
C ILE A 37 -1.71 13.70 -1.84
N MET A 38 -1.82 12.49 -2.39
CA MET A 38 -0.72 11.52 -2.44
C MET A 38 0.48 12.05 -3.23
N ASP A 39 0.26 12.94 -4.21
CA ASP A 39 1.32 13.51 -5.02
C ASP A 39 2.02 14.72 -4.41
N GLU A 40 1.45 15.31 -3.35
CA GLU A 40 2.05 16.46 -2.66
C GLU A 40 3.44 16.13 -2.10
N PRO A 41 4.46 16.99 -2.33
CA PRO A 41 5.79 16.77 -1.78
C PRO A 41 5.81 16.63 -0.25
N SER A 42 4.97 17.42 0.44
CA SER A 42 4.84 17.36 1.90
C SER A 42 4.22 16.04 2.37
N PHE A 43 3.32 15.44 1.60
CA PHE A 43 2.74 14.13 1.90
C PHE A 43 3.81 13.05 1.79
N LYS A 44 4.51 13.01 0.65
CA LYS A 44 5.56 12.02 0.38
C LYS A 44 6.67 12.09 1.44
N GLN A 45 7.12 13.30 1.79
CA GLN A 45 8.15 13.49 2.80
C GLN A 45 7.71 12.97 4.18
N GLU A 46 6.48 13.26 4.60
CA GLU A 46 5.94 12.81 5.87
C GLU A 46 5.72 11.29 5.91
N PHE A 47 5.15 10.73 4.84
CA PHE A 47 4.94 9.31 4.67
C PHE A 47 6.27 8.53 4.71
N ASP A 48 7.28 8.96 3.95
CA ASP A 48 8.59 8.33 3.91
C ASP A 48 9.31 8.39 5.26
N ARG A 49 9.17 9.52 5.97
CA ARG A 49 9.70 9.66 7.34
C ARG A 49 9.04 8.66 8.29
N LEU A 50 7.71 8.53 8.28
CA LEU A 50 7.02 7.55 9.12
C LEU A 50 7.35 6.11 8.75
N LEU A 51 7.46 5.81 7.45
CA LEU A 51 7.90 4.49 6.98
C LEU A 51 9.30 4.13 7.52
N LYS A 52 10.22 5.08 7.53
CA LYS A 52 11.57 4.87 8.03
C LYS A 52 11.61 4.81 9.56
N ASP A 53 11.15 5.86 10.22
CA ASP A 53 11.43 6.13 11.64
C ASP A 53 10.42 5.43 12.57
N TYR A 54 9.20 5.15 12.10
CA TYR A 54 8.15 4.50 12.89
C TYR A 54 7.91 3.05 12.45
N VAL A 55 7.75 2.80 11.15
CA VAL A 55 7.49 1.43 10.64
C VAL A 55 8.75 0.56 10.67
N GLY A 56 9.94 1.16 10.52
CA GLY A 56 11.21 0.43 10.49
C GLY A 56 11.62 -0.06 9.10
N ARG A 57 11.24 0.67 8.04
CA ARG A 57 11.63 0.34 6.66
C ARG A 57 13.04 0.83 6.33
N PRO A 58 13.73 0.18 5.37
CA PRO A 58 13.29 -0.97 4.59
C PRO A 58 13.38 -2.30 5.37
N SER A 59 12.40 -3.18 5.17
CA SER A 59 12.49 -4.56 5.66
C SER A 59 13.60 -5.33 4.91
N PRO A 60 14.38 -6.18 5.59
CA PRO A 60 15.46 -6.92 4.96
C PRO A 60 14.94 -8.03 4.02
N LEU A 61 15.80 -8.41 3.06
CA LEU A 61 15.61 -9.59 2.23
C LEU A 61 16.54 -10.70 2.75
N TYR A 62 15.96 -11.75 3.33
CA TYR A 62 16.71 -12.77 4.05
C TYR A 62 16.85 -14.07 3.25
N LEU A 63 18.08 -14.54 3.01
CA LEU A 63 18.33 -15.84 2.39
C LEU A 63 18.07 -16.97 3.40
N ALA A 64 16.99 -17.73 3.20
CA ALA A 64 16.60 -18.82 4.08
C ALA A 64 17.40 -20.10 3.76
N GLY A 65 18.63 -20.21 4.27
CA GLY A 65 19.57 -21.28 3.91
C GLY A 65 19.04 -22.70 4.13
N ARG A 66 18.40 -22.98 5.27
CA ARG A 66 17.81 -24.29 5.57
C ARG A 66 16.69 -24.67 4.60
N LEU A 67 15.84 -23.70 4.28
CA LEU A 67 14.73 -23.89 3.35
C LEU A 67 15.27 -24.09 1.92
N SER A 68 16.29 -23.32 1.57
CA SER A 68 16.95 -23.38 0.27
C SER A 68 17.62 -24.74 0.04
N ALA A 69 18.31 -25.27 1.06
CA ALA A 69 18.90 -26.60 1.02
C ALA A 69 17.84 -27.71 0.88
N LYS A 70 16.71 -27.58 1.59
CA LYS A 70 15.60 -28.54 1.54
C LYS A 70 14.96 -28.64 0.16
N TYR A 71 14.83 -27.52 -0.56
CA TYR A 71 14.13 -27.45 -1.85
C TYR A 71 15.07 -27.29 -3.05
N HIS A 72 16.38 -27.40 -2.84
CA HIS A 72 17.41 -27.27 -3.88
C HIS A 72 17.27 -26.00 -4.74
N THR A 73 16.85 -24.89 -4.14
CA THR A 73 16.67 -23.59 -4.82
C THR A 73 16.94 -22.44 -3.85
N LYS A 74 17.27 -21.24 -4.35
CA LYS A 74 17.51 -20.06 -3.49
C LYS A 74 16.18 -19.46 -3.05
N ILE A 75 15.86 -19.55 -1.76
CA ILE A 75 14.64 -18.97 -1.20
C ILE A 75 15.00 -17.74 -0.37
N TYR A 76 14.48 -16.58 -0.79
CA TYR A 76 14.58 -15.32 -0.08
C TYR A 76 13.24 -14.95 0.54
N LEU A 77 13.27 -14.46 1.78
CA LEU A 77 12.10 -13.96 2.50
C LEU A 77 12.16 -12.44 2.58
N LYS A 78 11.16 -11.75 2.03
CA LYS A 78 10.98 -10.31 2.25
C LYS A 78 10.32 -10.11 3.61
N ARG A 79 11.09 -9.62 4.58
CA ARG A 79 10.75 -9.66 6.01
C ARG A 79 9.79 -8.57 6.48
N GLU A 80 8.63 -8.43 5.85
CA GLU A 80 7.58 -7.49 6.29
C GLU A 80 7.00 -7.83 7.67
N ASP A 81 7.28 -9.03 8.18
CA ASP A 81 7.01 -9.43 9.57
C ASP A 81 7.79 -8.61 10.59
N LEU A 82 8.88 -7.95 10.17
CA LEU A 82 9.69 -7.08 11.02
C LEU A 82 9.22 -5.62 11.05
N ASN A 83 8.22 -5.26 10.26
CA ASN A 83 7.62 -3.94 10.35
C ASN A 83 7.02 -3.76 11.75
N HIS A 84 6.94 -2.51 12.23
CA HIS A 84 6.14 -2.21 13.41
C HIS A 84 4.71 -2.76 13.24
N THR A 85 4.12 -3.28 14.33
CA THR A 85 2.89 -4.11 14.35
C THR A 85 2.97 -5.50 13.68
N GLY A 86 4.11 -5.91 13.13
CA GLY A 86 4.38 -7.29 12.70
C GLY A 86 3.83 -7.69 11.33
N ALA A 87 3.43 -6.74 10.47
CA ALA A 87 2.90 -7.05 9.14
C ALA A 87 3.04 -5.89 8.15
N HIS A 88 2.88 -6.18 6.87
CA HIS A 88 2.87 -5.19 5.78
C HIS A 88 1.69 -4.21 5.83
N LYS A 89 0.63 -4.52 6.60
CA LYS A 89 -0.61 -3.72 6.64
C LYS A 89 -0.36 -2.27 7.10
N ILE A 90 0.60 -2.08 8.02
CA ILE A 90 0.95 -0.76 8.54
C ILE A 90 1.37 0.23 7.44
N ASN A 91 1.99 -0.25 6.35
CA ASN A 91 2.39 0.59 5.23
C ASN A 91 1.18 1.33 4.63
N ASN A 92 0.07 0.60 4.40
CA ASN A 92 -1.17 1.18 3.90
C ASN A 92 -1.86 2.02 4.97
N THR A 93 -1.92 1.53 6.21
CA THR A 93 -2.59 2.23 7.31
C THR A 93 -2.01 3.63 7.54
N ILE A 94 -0.67 3.78 7.52
CA ILE A 94 -0.04 5.10 7.66
C ILE A 94 -0.47 6.03 6.51
N GLY A 95 -0.42 5.55 5.26
CA GLY A 95 -0.83 6.36 4.11
C GLY A 95 -2.30 6.80 4.19
N GLN A 96 -3.18 5.88 4.55
CA GLN A 96 -4.62 6.16 4.70
C GLN A 96 -4.92 7.12 5.85
N ILE A 97 -4.20 7.03 6.98
CA ILE A 97 -4.36 7.97 8.10
C ILE A 97 -3.90 9.38 7.71
N LEU A 98 -2.74 9.51 7.05
CA LEU A 98 -2.26 10.79 6.56
C LEU A 98 -3.21 11.40 5.54
N LEU A 99 -3.77 10.58 4.65
CA LEU A 99 -4.78 11.00 3.69
C LEU A 99 -6.03 11.50 4.41
N ALA A 100 -6.54 10.76 5.40
CA ALA A 100 -7.71 11.17 6.18
C ALA A 100 -7.50 12.46 6.98
N GLN A 101 -6.25 12.81 7.32
CA GLN A 101 -5.92 14.09 7.96
C GLN A 101 -5.92 15.27 6.98
N ARG A 102 -5.83 15.00 5.67
CA ARG A 102 -5.67 16.02 4.60
C ARG A 102 -6.89 16.15 3.69
N LEU A 103 -7.75 15.12 3.66
CA LEU A 103 -9.11 15.19 3.11
C LEU A 103 -9.94 16.14 3.97
#